data_AF-A0A521T8S6-F1
#
_entry.id   AF-A0A521T8S6-F1
#
_cell.length_a   1.000
_cell.length_b   1.000
_cell.length_c   1.000
_cell.angle_alpha   90.00
_cell.angle_beta   90.00
_cell.angle_gamma   90.00
#
_symmetry.space_group_name_H-M   'P 1'
#
loop_
_entity.id
_entity.type
_entity.pdbx_description
1 polymer ?
#
loop_
_entity_poly.entity_id
_entity_poly.type
_entity_poly.pdbx_seq_one_letter_code
_entity_poly.pdbx_strand_id
1 'polypeptide(L)'
;MKLIQKFSNSSLAKTSTLVSLVSVLAVIGPFVVVSAGFWDAISHLQKEPEFFWSIPHIVVYTGVSITTSAAIIGTILLLGNSTRNSLKKGIIFVIIGSLIQIVAGYADSISHDIFGIDGLISWSHQPLEFGLVLSALGGFLILKNLEKTKLKVLLPFSIISFLFFTTWLIFNLVLIFGHTIQCLPVYKIFLSGCSIL
;
A
#
# COMPACT_ATOMS: atom_id res chain seq x y z
N MET A 1 13.98 -39.49 -19.23
CA MET A 1 13.62 -38.17 -19.81
C MET A 1 12.21 -37.69 -19.44
N LYS A 2 11.12 -38.45 -19.68
CA LYS A 2 9.73 -37.99 -19.39
C LYS A 2 9.47 -37.56 -17.93
N LEU A 3 10.03 -38.26 -16.94
CA LEU A 3 9.82 -37.93 -15.52
C LEU A 3 10.49 -36.61 -15.10
N ILE A 4 11.73 -36.39 -15.56
CA ILE A 4 12.50 -35.16 -15.32
C ILE A 4 11.80 -33.96 -15.95
N GLN A 5 11.26 -34.15 -17.15
CA GLN A 5 10.49 -33.12 -17.86
C GLN A 5 9.17 -32.79 -17.15
N LYS A 6 8.48 -33.79 -16.59
CA LYS A 6 7.27 -33.60 -15.79
C LYS A 6 7.54 -32.83 -14.48
N PHE A 7 8.63 -33.16 -13.79
CA PHE A 7 9.02 -32.51 -12.53
C PHE A 7 9.48 -31.05 -12.76
N SER A 8 10.25 -30.82 -13.82
CA SER A 8 10.66 -29.47 -14.25
C SER A 8 9.45 -28.60 -14.60
N ASN A 9 8.49 -29.14 -15.36
CA ASN A 9 7.25 -28.43 -15.72
C ASN A 9 6.38 -28.10 -14.50
N SER A 10 6.28 -28.99 -13.51
CA SER A 10 5.51 -28.70 -12.29
C SER A 10 6.14 -27.60 -11.43
N SER A 11 7.48 -27.57 -11.34
CA SER A 11 8.19 -26.52 -10.60
C SER A 11 8.06 -25.16 -11.28
N LEU A 12 8.22 -25.13 -12.61
CA LEU A 12 8.07 -23.91 -13.41
C LEU A 12 6.63 -23.36 -13.35
N ALA A 13 5.63 -24.24 -13.43
CA ALA A 13 4.23 -23.86 -13.29
C ALA A 13 3.94 -23.26 -11.89
N LYS A 14 4.48 -23.86 -10.82
CA LYS A 14 4.35 -23.35 -9.45
C LYS A 14 4.95 -21.94 -9.33
N THR A 15 6.15 -21.72 -9.87
CA THR A 15 6.80 -20.40 -9.87
C THR A 15 6.01 -19.37 -10.66
N SER A 16 5.52 -19.72 -11.86
CA SER A 16 4.68 -18.83 -12.68
C SER A 16 3.39 -18.42 -11.96
N THR A 17 2.77 -19.34 -11.24
CA THR A 17 1.58 -19.06 -10.43
C THR A 17 1.90 -18.11 -9.28
N LEU A 18 3.00 -18.32 -8.55
CA LEU A 18 3.42 -17.42 -7.47
C LEU A 18 3.73 -16.01 -7.99
N VAL A 19 4.43 -15.89 -9.12
CA VAL A 19 4.70 -14.59 -9.76
C VAL A 19 3.39 -13.90 -10.15
N SER A 20 2.43 -14.64 -10.70
CA SER A 20 1.11 -14.10 -11.06
C SER A 20 0.35 -13.63 -9.82
N LEU A 21 0.36 -14.41 -8.74
CA LEU A 21 -0.29 -14.08 -7.48
C LEU A 21 0.30 -12.83 -6.85
N VAL A 22 1.64 -12.73 -6.76
CA VAL A 22 2.32 -11.51 -6.28
C VAL A 22 1.95 -10.30 -7.12
N SER A 23 1.91 -10.45 -8.45
CA SER A 23 1.58 -9.36 -9.36
C SER A 23 0.16 -8.84 -9.17
N VAL A 24 -0.81 -9.73 -8.92
CA VAL A 24 -2.21 -9.35 -8.66
C VAL A 24 -2.32 -8.68 -7.29
N LEU A 25 -1.82 -9.33 -6.23
CA LEU A 25 -1.96 -8.84 -4.86
C LEU A 25 -1.23 -7.50 -4.64
N ALA A 26 -0.04 -7.32 -5.24
CA ALA A 26 0.73 -6.08 -5.15
C ALA A 26 0.05 -4.87 -5.84
N VAL A 27 -1.01 -5.09 -6.61
CA VAL A 27 -1.76 -4.04 -7.29
C VAL A 27 -3.14 -3.87 -6.67
N ILE A 28 -3.84 -4.97 -6.42
CA ILE A 28 -5.17 -4.94 -5.79
C ILE A 28 -5.08 -4.39 -4.36
N GLY A 29 -4.07 -4.77 -3.58
CA GLY A 29 -3.90 -4.28 -2.21
C GLY A 29 -3.83 -2.75 -2.14
N PRO A 30 -2.86 -2.09 -2.80
CA PRO A 30 -2.77 -0.64 -2.83
C PRO A 30 -4.01 0.04 -3.44
N PHE A 31 -4.66 -0.55 -4.45
CA PHE A 31 -5.89 -0.01 -5.02
C PHE A 31 -7.09 -0.05 -4.05
N VAL A 32 -7.22 -1.12 -3.27
CA VAL A 32 -8.20 -1.22 -2.18
C VAL A 32 -7.93 -0.14 -1.13
N VAL A 33 -6.66 0.08 -0.75
CA VAL A 33 -6.30 1.14 0.21
C VAL A 33 -6.67 2.52 -0.31
N VAL A 34 -6.35 2.87 -1.57
CA VAL A 34 -6.76 4.17 -2.15
C VAL A 34 -8.27 4.34 -2.09
N SER A 35 -9.02 3.33 -2.52
CA SER A 35 -10.48 3.39 -2.57
C SER A 35 -11.08 3.58 -1.17
N ALA A 36 -10.53 2.89 -0.17
CA ALA A 36 -10.94 3.00 1.22
C ALA A 36 -10.53 4.32 1.86
N GLY A 37 -9.34 4.86 1.57
CA GLY A 37 -8.92 6.18 2.03
C GLY A 37 -9.79 7.32 1.45
N PHE A 38 -10.25 7.20 0.21
CA PHE A 38 -11.26 8.11 -0.32
C PHE A 38 -12.60 8.01 0.40
N TRP A 39 -13.04 6.79 0.70
CA TRP A 39 -14.27 6.58 1.48
C TRP A 39 -14.11 7.20 2.87
N ASP A 40 -12.99 6.97 3.54
CA ASP A 40 -12.69 7.53 4.84
C ASP A 40 -12.72 9.08 4.85
N ALA A 41 -12.06 9.70 3.86
CA ALA A 41 -12.13 11.15 3.68
C ALA A 41 -13.56 11.66 3.45
N ILE A 42 -14.41 10.90 2.75
CA ILE A 42 -15.82 11.25 2.54
C ILE A 42 -16.63 11.11 3.84
N SER A 43 -16.42 10.06 4.64
CA SER A 43 -17.11 9.91 5.94
C SER A 43 -16.76 11.05 6.88
N HIS A 44 -15.50 11.49 6.87
CA HIS A 44 -15.05 12.69 7.59
C HIS A 44 -15.76 13.96 7.11
N LEU A 45 -15.87 14.17 5.80
CA LEU A 45 -16.64 15.30 5.22
C LEU A 45 -18.14 15.26 5.63
N GLN A 46 -18.68 14.06 5.80
CA GLN A 46 -20.08 13.83 6.21
C GLN A 46 -20.28 13.91 7.73
N LYS A 47 -19.20 14.08 8.51
CA LYS A 47 -19.20 14.15 9.97
C LYS A 47 -19.74 12.88 10.63
N GLU A 48 -19.46 11.74 10.01
CA GLU A 48 -19.74 10.46 10.65
C GLU A 48 -18.90 10.30 11.93
N PRO A 49 -19.39 9.57 12.95
CA PRO A 49 -18.64 9.36 14.19
C PRO A 49 -17.28 8.71 13.93
N GLU A 50 -16.22 9.30 14.47
CA GLU A 50 -14.84 8.85 14.28
C GLU A 50 -14.52 7.68 15.21
N PHE A 51 -14.09 6.56 14.60
CA PHE A 51 -13.56 5.41 15.32
C PHE A 51 -12.30 4.92 14.59
N PHE A 52 -11.27 4.55 15.34
CA PHE A 52 -10.08 3.94 14.76
C PHE A 52 -10.43 2.67 13.96
N TRP A 53 -11.43 1.90 14.41
CA TRP A 53 -11.95 0.71 13.72
C TRP A 53 -13.23 1.00 12.92
N SER A 54 -13.29 2.13 12.21
CA SER A 54 -14.38 2.44 11.28
C SER A 54 -14.42 1.43 10.12
N ILE A 55 -15.56 1.34 9.43
CA ILE A 55 -15.68 0.47 8.25
C ILE A 55 -14.64 0.87 7.17
N PRO A 56 -14.46 2.16 6.81
CA PRO A 56 -13.39 2.57 5.91
C PRO A 56 -11.99 2.11 6.37
N HIS A 57 -11.65 2.28 7.65
CA HIS A 57 -10.37 1.82 8.20
C HIS A 57 -10.18 0.30 8.10
N ILE A 58 -11.22 -0.49 8.36
CA ILE A 58 -11.17 -1.95 8.19
C ILE A 58 -10.86 -2.33 6.73
N VAL A 59 -11.41 -1.61 5.75
CA VAL A 59 -11.12 -1.83 4.33
C VAL A 59 -9.69 -1.40 3.98
N VAL A 60 -9.19 -0.29 4.56
CA VAL A 60 -7.76 0.09 4.46
C VAL A 60 -6.87 -1.05 4.96
N TYR A 61 -7.11 -1.56 6.17
CA TYR A 61 -6.33 -2.66 6.76
C TYR A 61 -6.41 -3.95 5.95
N THR A 62 -7.55 -4.20 5.30
CA THR A 62 -7.71 -5.31 4.36
C THR A 62 -6.79 -5.14 3.15
N GLY A 63 -6.71 -3.94 2.57
CA GLY A 63 -5.78 -3.63 1.48
C GLY A 63 -4.30 -3.76 1.88
N VAL A 64 -3.94 -3.31 3.08
CA VAL A 64 -2.59 -3.51 3.66
C VAL A 64 -2.29 -4.99 3.85
N SER A 65 -3.26 -5.79 4.32
CA SER A 65 -3.11 -7.24 4.50
C SER A 65 -2.93 -7.99 3.18
N ILE A 66 -3.65 -7.59 2.12
CA ILE A 66 -3.48 -8.09 0.75
C ILE A 66 -2.05 -7.79 0.24
N THR A 67 -1.59 -6.56 0.43
CA THR A 67 -0.23 -6.13 0.05
C THR A 67 0.84 -6.91 0.81
N THR A 68 0.62 -7.16 2.10
CA THR A 68 1.50 -7.95 2.96
C THR A 68 1.58 -9.40 2.51
N SER A 69 0.45 -9.99 2.09
CA SER A 69 0.44 -11.32 1.48
C SER A 69 1.30 -11.37 0.20
N ALA A 70 1.26 -10.31 -0.61
CA ALA A 70 2.16 -10.18 -1.77
C ALA A 70 3.64 -10.12 -1.35
N ALA A 71 3.97 -9.40 -0.27
CA ALA A 71 5.32 -9.32 0.29
C ALA A 71 5.83 -10.67 0.81
N ILE A 72 4.99 -11.44 1.50
CA ILE A 72 5.33 -12.79 2.00
C ILE A 72 5.64 -13.72 0.82
N ILE A 73 4.74 -13.79 -0.18
CA ILE A 73 4.96 -14.63 -1.37
C ILE A 73 6.18 -14.15 -2.15
N GLY A 74 6.37 -12.83 -2.26
CA GLY A 74 7.55 -12.21 -2.87
C GLY A 74 8.85 -12.62 -2.17
N THR A 75 8.86 -12.67 -0.85
CA THR A 75 9.99 -13.13 -0.04
C THR A 75 10.31 -14.59 -0.34
N ILE A 76 9.31 -15.47 -0.38
CA ILE A 76 9.48 -16.88 -0.75
C ILE A 76 10.11 -17.00 -2.15
N LEU A 77 9.63 -16.20 -3.11
CA LEU A 77 10.12 -16.14 -4.49
C LEU A 77 11.59 -15.66 -4.60
N LEU A 78 12.00 -14.73 -3.74
CA LEU A 78 13.39 -14.23 -3.67
C LEU A 78 14.32 -15.25 -3.02
N LEU A 79 13.93 -15.83 -1.87
CA LEU A 79 14.72 -16.85 -1.16
C LEU A 79 14.93 -18.11 -2.00
N GLY A 80 13.91 -18.51 -2.78
CA GLY A 80 14.01 -19.63 -3.70
C GLY A 80 14.75 -19.33 -5.00
N ASN A 81 15.33 -18.13 -5.18
CA ASN A 81 15.95 -17.65 -6.43
C ASN A 81 15.09 -17.90 -7.68
N SER A 82 13.77 -17.97 -7.51
CA SER A 82 12.83 -18.45 -8.53
C SER A 82 12.27 -17.30 -9.38
N THR A 83 12.90 -16.11 -9.32
CA THR A 83 12.38 -14.90 -9.95
C THR A 83 13.42 -14.25 -10.84
N ARG A 84 12.96 -13.77 -12.01
CA ARG A 84 13.76 -12.96 -12.94
C ARG A 84 14.28 -11.70 -12.25
N ASN A 85 15.50 -11.30 -12.56
CA ASN A 85 16.15 -10.13 -11.97
C ASN A 85 15.36 -8.83 -12.20
N SER A 86 14.64 -8.73 -13.31
CA SER A 86 13.78 -7.59 -13.65
C SER A 86 12.60 -7.38 -12.68
N LEU A 87 12.07 -8.45 -12.08
CA LEU A 87 10.95 -8.38 -11.13
C LEU A 87 11.42 -8.17 -9.69
N LYS A 88 12.66 -8.56 -9.36
CA LYS A 88 13.19 -8.50 -7.99
C LYS A 88 13.08 -7.11 -7.38
N LYS A 89 13.39 -6.06 -8.14
CA LYS A 89 13.29 -4.66 -7.66
C LYS A 89 11.88 -4.33 -7.20
N GLY A 90 10.87 -4.64 -8.00
CA GLY A 90 9.47 -4.37 -7.65
C GLY A 90 9.03 -5.17 -6.42
N ILE A 91 9.43 -6.45 -6.32
CA ILE A 91 9.14 -7.29 -5.14
C ILE A 91 9.79 -6.71 -3.87
N ILE A 92 11.04 -6.26 -3.95
CA ILE A 92 11.75 -5.64 -2.81
C ILE A 92 11.01 -4.38 -2.34
N PHE A 93 10.54 -3.53 -3.27
CA PHE A 93 9.74 -2.35 -2.92
C PHE A 93 8.41 -2.71 -2.22
N VAL A 94 7.71 -3.75 -2.69
CA VAL A 94 6.50 -4.25 -2.02
C VAL A 94 6.81 -4.71 -0.59
N ILE A 95 7.91 -5.44 -0.38
CA ILE A 95 8.33 -5.93 0.93
C ILE A 95 8.66 -4.76 1.88
N ILE A 96 9.52 -3.84 1.44
CA ILE A 96 9.93 -2.69 2.26
C ILE A 96 8.71 -1.81 2.59
N GLY A 97 7.87 -1.51 1.59
CA GLY A 97 6.66 -0.72 1.79
C GLY A 97 5.68 -1.37 2.77
N SER A 98 5.47 -2.69 2.66
CA SER A 98 4.60 -3.44 3.57
C SER A 98 5.15 -3.48 5.00
N LEU A 99 6.45 -3.67 5.18
CA LEU A 99 7.07 -3.64 6.51
C LEU A 99 6.89 -2.27 7.17
N ILE A 100 7.14 -1.20 6.42
CA ILE A 100 6.92 0.18 6.89
C ILE A 100 5.46 0.38 7.27
N GLN A 101 4.50 -0.05 6.45
CA GLN A 101 3.08 0.11 6.75
C GLN A 101 2.65 -0.60 8.04
N ILE A 102 3.11 -1.84 8.27
CA ILE A 102 2.74 -2.58 9.48
C ILE A 102 3.30 -1.88 10.73
N VAL A 103 4.57 -1.48 10.69
CA VAL A 103 5.23 -0.82 11.83
C VAL A 103 4.62 0.56 12.07
N ALA A 104 4.45 1.36 11.02
CA ALA A 104 3.90 2.70 11.10
C ALA A 104 2.43 2.68 11.50
N GLY A 105 1.61 1.78 10.96
CA GLY A 105 0.19 1.67 11.31
C GLY A 105 -0.03 1.29 12.78
N TYR A 106 0.85 0.43 13.34
CA TYR A 106 0.81 0.16 14.78
C TYR A 106 1.25 1.36 15.62
N ALA A 107 2.31 2.06 15.19
CA ALA A 107 2.75 3.29 15.86
C ALA A 107 1.67 4.39 15.81
N ASP A 108 0.95 4.48 14.70
CA ASP A 108 -0.16 5.42 14.50
C ASP A 108 -1.34 5.07 15.41
N SER A 109 -1.71 3.79 15.53
CA SER A 109 -2.69 3.33 16.52
C SER A 109 -2.34 3.78 17.95
N ILE A 110 -1.08 3.62 18.37
CA ILE A 110 -0.64 4.06 19.70
C ILE A 110 -0.72 5.58 19.82
N SER A 111 -0.36 6.32 18.77
CA SER A 111 -0.47 7.77 18.73
C SER A 111 -1.92 8.21 18.95
N HIS A 112 -2.88 7.57 18.28
CA HIS A 112 -4.31 7.83 18.47
C HIS A 112 -4.77 7.51 19.89
N ASP A 113 -4.30 6.41 20.49
CA ASP A 113 -4.66 6.05 21.88
C ASP A 113 -4.13 7.09 22.90
N ILE A 114 -2.94 7.66 22.66
CA ILE A 114 -2.32 8.64 23.56
C ILE A 114 -2.92 10.03 23.39
N PHE A 115 -3.13 10.45 22.14
CA PHE A 115 -3.47 11.83 21.82
C PHE A 115 -4.96 12.04 21.47
N GLY A 116 -5.67 10.97 21.13
CA GLY A 116 -7.11 10.99 20.80
C GLY A 116 -7.44 11.67 19.47
N ILE A 117 -6.48 11.77 18.56
CA ILE A 117 -6.62 12.50 17.29
C ILE A 117 -6.22 11.59 16.13
N ASP A 118 -7.09 11.47 15.14
CA ASP A 118 -6.70 11.03 13.80
C ASP A 118 -6.01 12.17 13.06
N GLY A 119 -4.68 12.10 13.07
CA GLY A 119 -3.83 13.17 12.61
C GLY A 119 -3.37 12.93 11.18
N LEU A 120 -4.06 13.52 10.20
CA LEU A 120 -3.66 13.43 8.78
C LEU A 120 -2.20 13.82 8.53
N ILE A 121 -1.65 14.72 9.36
CA ILE A 121 -0.28 15.24 9.27
C ILE A 121 0.60 14.75 10.45
N SER A 122 0.14 13.78 11.24
CA SER A 122 0.90 13.30 12.39
C SER A 122 2.21 12.66 11.95
N TRP A 123 3.25 12.77 12.78
CA TRP A 123 4.55 12.14 12.48
C TRP A 123 4.47 10.60 12.46
N SER A 124 3.45 10.01 13.11
CA SER A 124 3.18 8.58 13.05
C SER A 124 2.52 8.14 11.73
N HIS A 125 1.74 9.02 11.09
CA HIS A 125 0.99 8.72 9.87
C HIS A 125 1.84 8.87 8.59
N GLN A 126 2.76 9.84 8.51
CA GLN A 126 3.56 10.05 7.29
C GLN A 126 4.40 8.82 6.86
N PRO A 127 5.03 8.05 7.77
CA PRO A 127 5.69 6.81 7.42
C PRO A 127 4.75 5.75 6.84
N LEU A 128 3.49 5.67 7.32
CA LEU A 128 2.48 4.74 6.80
C LEU A 128 2.20 5.04 5.32
N GLU A 129 1.98 6.31 4.98
CA GLU A 129 1.76 6.76 3.61
C GLU A 129 2.98 6.53 2.71
N PHE A 130 4.20 6.79 3.22
CA PHE A 130 5.42 6.47 2.49
C PHE A 130 5.53 4.97 2.18
N GLY A 131 5.15 4.11 3.12
CA GLY A 131 5.05 2.68 2.89
C GLY A 131 4.07 2.33 1.77
N LEU A 132 2.92 3.01 1.67
CA LEU A 132 1.95 2.84 0.59
C LEU A 132 2.50 3.25 -0.77
N VAL A 133 3.24 4.36 -0.85
CA VAL A 133 3.94 4.80 -2.07
C VAL A 133 4.92 3.73 -2.55
N LEU A 134 5.76 3.20 -1.65
CA LEU A 134 6.73 2.16 -1.99
C LEU A 134 6.04 0.87 -2.47
N SER A 135 4.97 0.43 -1.80
CA SER A 135 4.23 -0.75 -2.22
C SER A 135 3.56 -0.56 -3.59
N ALA A 136 2.95 0.59 -3.85
CA ALA A 136 2.34 0.90 -5.14
C ALA A 136 3.38 1.01 -6.27
N LEU A 137 4.54 1.62 -6.00
CA LEU A 137 5.68 1.63 -6.93
C LEU A 137 6.16 0.21 -7.22
N GLY A 138 6.24 -0.64 -6.20
CA GLY A 138 6.61 -2.03 -6.32
C GLY A 138 5.66 -2.81 -7.24
N GLY A 139 4.35 -2.67 -7.04
CA GLY A 139 3.31 -3.24 -7.91
C GLY A 139 3.43 -2.78 -9.37
N PHE A 140 3.67 -1.48 -9.58
CA PHE A 140 3.88 -0.92 -10.92
C PHE A 140 5.12 -1.50 -11.60
N LEU A 141 6.24 -1.58 -10.88
CA LEU A 141 7.48 -2.13 -11.40
C LEU A 141 7.35 -3.62 -11.72
N ILE A 142 6.63 -4.39 -10.90
CA ILE A 142 6.32 -5.80 -11.19
C ILE A 142 5.57 -5.88 -12.53
N LEU A 143 4.42 -5.21 -12.67
CA LEU A 143 3.60 -5.28 -13.88
C LEU A 143 4.33 -4.78 -15.14
N LYS A 144 5.08 -3.68 -15.03
CA LYS A 144 5.87 -3.11 -16.14
C LYS A 144 6.87 -4.11 -16.70
N ASN A 145 7.50 -4.90 -15.81
CA ASN A 145 8.54 -5.85 -16.16
C ASN A 145 8.01 -7.26 -16.47
N LEU A 146 6.69 -7.49 -16.43
CA LEU A 146 6.09 -8.72 -16.95
C LEU A 146 6.02 -8.68 -18.48
N GLU A 147 6.60 -9.68 -19.14
CA GLU A 147 6.53 -9.83 -20.60
C GLU A 147 5.23 -10.51 -21.03
N LYS A 148 4.54 -9.93 -22.03
CA LYS A 148 3.39 -10.52 -22.75
C LYS A 148 2.42 -11.35 -21.89
N THR A 149 1.85 -10.73 -20.86
CA THR A 149 0.84 -11.34 -19.98
C THR A 149 -0.49 -10.61 -20.03
N LYS A 150 -1.60 -11.34 -19.81
CA LYS A 150 -2.94 -10.76 -19.62
C LYS A 150 -3.01 -9.86 -18.38
N LEU A 151 -2.11 -10.05 -17.41
CA LEU A 151 -2.06 -9.24 -16.18
C LEU A 151 -1.72 -7.76 -16.42
N LYS A 152 -1.24 -7.39 -17.63
CA LYS A 152 -1.04 -5.97 -17.98
C LYS A 152 -2.34 -5.17 -17.99
N VAL A 153 -3.51 -5.81 -18.03
CA VAL A 153 -4.81 -5.14 -17.81
C VAL A 153 -4.89 -4.42 -16.46
N LEU A 154 -4.10 -4.85 -15.47
CA LEU A 154 -4.03 -4.24 -14.15
C LEU A 154 -3.13 -2.99 -14.10
N LEU A 155 -2.40 -2.68 -15.18
CA LEU A 155 -1.43 -1.57 -15.20
C LEU A 155 -2.06 -0.20 -14.91
N PRO A 156 -3.25 0.16 -15.45
CA PRO A 156 -3.89 1.43 -15.13
C PRO A 156 -4.19 1.58 -13.63
N PHE A 157 -4.69 0.52 -12.99
CA PHE A 157 -4.95 0.51 -11.55
C PHE A 157 -3.67 0.76 -10.75
N SER A 158 -2.58 0.09 -11.14
CA SER A 158 -1.28 0.30 -10.49
C SER A 158 -0.72 1.72 -10.66
N ILE A 159 -0.92 2.32 -11.84
CA ILE A 159 -0.49 3.70 -12.11
C ILE A 159 -1.33 4.67 -11.26
N ILE A 160 -2.64 4.50 -11.24
CA ILE A 160 -3.56 5.34 -10.45
C ILE A 160 -3.16 5.29 -8.98
N SER A 161 -2.99 4.09 -8.39
CA SER A 161 -2.60 3.97 -6.98
C SER A 161 -1.27 4.65 -6.70
N PHE A 162 -0.24 4.42 -7.54
CA PHE A 162 1.08 5.01 -7.34
C PHE A 162 1.05 6.54 -7.41
N LEU A 163 0.39 7.10 -8.44
CA LEU A 163 0.27 8.55 -8.58
C LEU A 163 -0.51 9.15 -7.43
N PHE A 164 -1.65 8.55 -7.05
CA PHE A 164 -2.48 9.05 -5.98
C PHE A 164 -1.71 9.10 -4.65
N PHE A 165 -1.12 8.00 -4.20
CA PHE A 165 -0.38 7.99 -2.93
C PHE A 165 0.81 8.94 -2.95
N THR A 166 1.49 9.06 -4.09
CA THR A 166 2.62 10.00 -4.21
C THR A 166 2.14 11.45 -4.08
N THR A 167 1.07 11.81 -4.77
CA THR A 167 0.49 13.16 -4.69
C THR A 167 -0.08 13.43 -3.30
N TRP A 168 -0.72 12.44 -2.67
CA TRP A 168 -1.27 12.54 -1.33
C TRP A 168 -0.18 12.76 -0.27
N LEU A 169 0.89 11.96 -0.29
CA LEU A 169 2.04 12.15 0.60
C LEU A 169 2.68 13.52 0.39
N ILE A 170 2.88 13.96 -0.86
CA ILE A 170 3.42 15.30 -1.14
C ILE A 170 2.50 16.38 -0.59
N PHE A 171 1.19 16.24 -0.76
CA PHE A 171 0.20 17.16 -0.21
C PHE A 171 0.33 17.26 1.32
N ASN A 172 0.39 16.13 2.03
CA ASN A 172 0.55 16.12 3.48
C ASN A 172 1.88 16.71 3.95
N LEU A 173 2.99 16.39 3.27
CA LEU A 173 4.30 16.97 3.58
C LEU A 173 4.33 18.49 3.37
N VAL A 174 3.64 19.01 2.34
CA VAL A 174 3.51 20.47 2.14
C VAL A 174 2.71 21.12 3.28
N LEU A 175 1.67 20.44 3.78
CA LEU A 175 0.88 20.95 4.91
C LEU A 175 1.69 21.04 6.21
N ILE A 176 2.70 20.18 6.43
CA ILE A 176 3.63 20.29 7.58
C ILE A 176 4.28 21.68 7.61
N PHE A 177 4.76 22.17 6.46
CA PHE A 177 5.41 23.47 6.36
C PHE A 177 4.41 24.65 6.41
N GLY A 178 3.15 24.44 6.02
CA GLY A 178 2.08 25.45 5.99
C GLY A 178 1.18 25.52 7.24
N HIS A 179 1.49 24.71 8.27
CA HIS A 179 0.57 24.34 9.36
C HIS A 179 -0.06 25.53 10.12
N THR A 180 0.67 26.60 10.37
CA THR A 180 0.15 27.75 11.13
C THR A 180 -1.01 28.47 10.43
N ILE A 181 -1.12 28.39 9.09
CA ILE A 181 -2.15 29.09 8.31
C ILE A 181 -3.18 28.12 7.73
N GLN A 182 -2.77 26.88 7.40
CA GLN A 182 -3.60 25.92 6.67
C GLN A 182 -4.30 24.87 7.55
N CYS A 183 -3.91 24.70 8.83
CA CYS A 183 -4.53 23.72 9.72
C CYS A 183 -6.00 24.04 10.05
N LEU A 184 -6.37 25.31 10.18
CA LEU A 184 -7.75 25.73 10.52
C LEU A 184 -8.78 25.36 9.44
N PRO A 185 -8.51 25.62 8.14
CA PRO A 185 -9.37 25.14 7.06
C PRO A 185 -9.43 23.61 6.96
N VAL A 186 -8.29 22.92 7.09
CA VAL A 186 -8.22 21.45 6.96
C VAL A 186 -8.95 20.77 8.11
N TYR A 187 -8.74 21.21 9.36
CA TYR A 187 -9.52 20.74 10.52
C TYR A 187 -11.02 20.97 10.34
N LYS A 188 -11.43 22.13 9.79
CA LYS A 188 -12.86 22.40 9.51
C LYS A 188 -13.46 21.51 8.42
N ILE A 189 -12.64 21.09 7.44
CA ILE A 189 -13.10 20.29 6.30
C ILE A 189 -13.13 18.82 6.68
N PHE A 190 -12.07 18.29 7.27
CA PHE A 190 -11.92 16.87 7.52
C PHE A 190 -12.29 16.46 8.95
N LEU A 191 -12.49 17.40 9.87
CA LEU A 191 -12.70 17.13 11.31
C LEU A 191 -11.58 16.31 11.99
N SER A 192 -10.62 15.81 11.23
CA SER A 192 -9.35 15.27 11.67
C SER A 192 -8.42 16.39 12.06
N GLY A 193 -7.71 16.21 13.18
CA GLY A 193 -6.77 17.19 13.66
C GLY A 193 -5.60 17.34 12.69
N CYS A 194 -5.28 18.55 12.24
CA CYS A 194 -3.92 18.83 11.80
C CYS A 194 -2.99 18.99 13.01
N SER A 195 -3.00 18.00 13.92
CA SER A 195 -2.05 18.00 15.01
C SER A 195 -0.70 17.56 14.45
N ILE A 196 0.21 18.52 14.32
CA ILE A 196 1.63 18.20 14.36
C ILE A 196 1.92 17.86 15.83
N LEU A 197 1.63 16.63 16.21
CA LEU A 197 2.19 16.02 17.40
C LEU A 197 3.38 15.20 16.97
#